data_AF-A0A1C7MB73-F1
#
_entry.id   AF-A0A1C7MB73-F1
#
_cell.length_a   1.000
_cell.length_b   1.000
_cell.length_c   1.000
_cell.angle_alpha   90.00
_cell.angle_beta   90.00
_cell.angle_gamma   90.00
#
_symmetry.space_group_name_H-M   'P 1'
#
loop_
_entity.id
_entity.type
_entity.pdbx_description
1 polymer ?
#
loop_
_entity_poly.entity_id
_entity_poly.type
_entity_poly.pdbx_seq_one_letter_code
_entity_poly.pdbx_strand_id
1 'polypeptide(L)'
;MIPLLAHDRFIPKDLPAEINALIQCRELQMPISIVLCSDSSLSAFTLPEGCGCAFLGFFHLTDLQVHAEDLGPDTDTRNGACTTTGRNGRVRWRFRFEWTPGGESACPDPSSNIVRSPWWMSNDTCANDPNTASSGHTDGDVEMILHPYTLLPLHLIAAHELSEEQLASSSSEVNVSRGWWCASCGKMNVQQCLRYQKCRKCKEGNRLLPIGVQYVRNQYGVARVSFPQDRYADDVECKTRDGVDGMRNYTYKMHGSAVVRHLFTCNLEHAQTEPTLLFKTLQADIEIPWERSIKSKATSSMGPVYSYLIEGGHAGAADIDPWANAPECISKAKELLLRRARGPHGDTLVNIQQLTVVAWLTSGRKSGCAFYAKKSPVVMLCLGADVELTISPKSGKKGRPRYVAEKPVTSHLQDDNNFEPFGLMDVDDEVEDSNVDRYTHESISSSMSNKGGNHGKSRSTEEALLVTLVHGDILIVAGDEFEYSIKRTGMSIGSDI
;
A
#
# COMPACT_ATOMS: atom_id res chain seq x y z
N MET A 1 20.82 -28.55 26.22
CA MET A 1 20.27 -28.66 27.59
C MET A 1 21.14 -27.83 28.54
N ILE A 2 20.74 -26.59 28.83
CA ILE A 2 21.45 -25.73 29.78
C ILE A 2 21.29 -26.36 31.17
N PRO A 3 22.36 -26.62 31.94
CA PRO A 3 22.22 -27.12 33.29
C PRO A 3 21.63 -25.99 34.16
N LEU A 4 20.30 -25.95 34.24
CA LEU A 4 19.57 -25.16 35.22
C LEU A 4 19.95 -25.73 36.59
N LEU A 5 20.90 -25.08 37.26
CA LEU A 5 21.28 -25.42 38.63
C LEU A 5 20.01 -25.41 39.49
N ALA A 6 19.85 -26.46 40.29
CA ALA A 6 18.63 -26.84 40.99
C ALA A 6 18.17 -25.87 42.11
N HIS A 7 18.46 -24.58 42.02
CA HIS A 7 18.23 -23.60 43.08
C HIS A 7 17.26 -22.47 42.71
N ASP A 8 16.82 -22.37 41.45
CA ASP A 8 15.99 -21.24 41.03
C ASP A 8 14.49 -21.55 41.07
N ARG A 9 13.93 -21.55 42.28
CA ARG A 9 12.46 -21.56 42.50
C ARG A 9 11.75 -20.33 41.90
N PHE A 10 12.52 -19.36 41.39
CA PHE A 10 12.04 -18.09 40.84
C PHE A 10 12.01 -18.06 39.31
N ILE A 11 12.55 -19.07 38.62
CA ILE A 11 12.42 -19.14 37.15
C ILE A 11 11.03 -19.70 36.82
N PRO A 12 10.22 -18.98 36.02
CA PRO A 12 8.94 -19.49 35.54
C PRO A 12 9.11 -20.84 34.84
N LYS A 13 8.18 -21.78 35.08
CA LYS A 13 8.16 -23.05 34.34
C LYS A 13 7.97 -22.82 32.84
N ASP A 14 7.13 -21.85 32.52
CA ASP A 14 6.88 -21.40 31.16
C ASP A 14 7.65 -20.10 30.94
N LEU A 15 8.75 -20.19 30.18
CA LEU A 15 9.53 -19.02 29.80
C LEU A 15 8.71 -18.11 28.88
N PRO A 16 8.92 -16.79 28.90
CA PRO A 16 8.33 -15.89 27.90
C PRO A 16 8.64 -16.36 26.47
N ALA A 17 7.69 -16.18 25.56
CA ALA A 17 7.77 -16.70 24.20
C ALA A 17 9.03 -16.20 23.46
N GLU A 18 9.43 -14.96 23.70
CA GLU A 18 10.61 -14.33 23.10
C GLU A 18 11.91 -14.98 23.59
N ILE A 19 11.97 -15.36 24.87
CA ILE A 19 13.13 -16.04 25.45
C ILE A 19 13.23 -17.46 24.88
N ASN A 20 12.10 -18.17 24.77
CA ASN A 20 12.04 -19.48 24.14
C ASN A 20 12.49 -19.43 22.67
N ALA A 21 12.03 -18.42 21.91
CA ALA A 21 12.43 -18.23 20.52
C ALA A 21 13.95 -18.03 20.38
N LEU A 22 14.57 -17.23 21.26
CA LEU A 22 16.03 -17.04 21.26
C LEU A 22 16.80 -18.31 21.62
N ILE A 23 16.31 -19.10 22.59
CA ILE A 23 16.90 -20.39 22.95
C ILE A 23 16.81 -21.36 21.77
N GLN A 24 15.65 -21.45 21.12
CA GLN A 24 15.47 -22.29 19.93
C GLN A 24 16.40 -21.86 18.79
N CYS A 25 16.57 -20.55 18.54
CA CYS A 25 17.51 -20.06 17.55
C CYS A 25 18.95 -20.54 17.84
N ARG A 26 19.37 -20.54 19.11
CA ARG A 26 20.68 -21.09 19.51
C ARG A 26 20.79 -22.59 19.27
N GLU A 27 19.78 -23.36 19.67
CA GLU A 27 19.78 -24.82 19.51
C GLU A 27 19.82 -25.24 18.04
N LEU A 28 19.11 -24.50 17.18
CA LEU A 28 19.06 -24.73 15.74
C LEU A 28 20.18 -24.02 14.95
N GLN A 29 21.09 -23.30 15.63
CA GLN A 29 22.12 -22.47 15.01
C GLN A 29 21.54 -21.48 13.97
N MET A 30 20.32 -20.97 14.22
CA MET A 30 19.70 -19.98 13.36
C MET A 30 20.28 -18.59 13.63
N PRO A 31 20.62 -17.81 12.58
CA PRO A 31 21.07 -16.44 12.75
C PRO A 31 19.92 -15.54 13.22
N ILE A 32 20.26 -14.57 14.08
CA ILE A 32 19.34 -13.60 14.66
C ILE A 32 19.64 -12.24 14.07
N SER A 33 18.61 -11.55 13.60
CA SER A 33 18.68 -10.18 13.11
C SER A 33 18.63 -9.19 14.27
N ILE A 34 19.62 -8.29 14.41
CA ILE A 34 19.60 -7.24 15.44
C ILE A 34 19.33 -5.88 14.80
N VAL A 35 18.26 -5.22 15.25
CA VAL A 35 17.93 -3.84 14.89
C VAL A 35 18.16 -2.94 16.11
N LEU A 36 18.96 -1.91 15.93
CA LEU A 36 19.27 -0.91 16.93
C LEU A 36 18.41 0.34 16.71
N CYS A 37 17.55 0.69 17.66
CA CYS A 37 16.81 1.95 17.63
C CYS A 37 17.65 3.12 18.18
N SER A 38 17.41 4.33 17.67
CA SER A 38 18.16 5.54 18.06
C SER A 38 18.00 5.94 19.53
N ASP A 39 16.90 5.52 20.15
CA ASP A 39 16.56 5.74 21.56
C ASP A 39 16.94 4.56 22.46
N SER A 40 17.62 3.55 21.92
CA SER A 40 18.05 2.38 22.70
C SER A 40 19.12 2.76 23.71
N SER A 41 18.82 2.52 25.00
CA SER A 41 19.79 2.64 26.10
C SER A 41 20.87 1.55 26.08
N LEU A 42 20.72 0.54 25.21
CA LEU A 42 21.63 -0.60 25.10
C LEU A 42 22.74 -0.38 24.05
N SER A 43 22.74 0.76 23.36
CA SER A 43 23.71 1.02 22.29
C SER A 43 25.10 1.36 22.82
N ALA A 44 26.14 0.75 22.22
CA ALA A 44 27.53 1.13 22.46
C ALA A 44 27.97 2.37 21.65
N PHE A 45 27.15 2.80 20.69
CA PHE A 45 27.46 3.94 19.80
C PHE A 45 26.19 4.73 19.47
N THR A 46 26.36 5.98 19.07
CA THR A 46 25.23 6.84 18.66
C THR A 46 24.96 6.66 17.17
N LEU A 47 23.68 6.50 16.79
CA LEU A 47 23.31 6.49 15.38
C LEU A 47 23.46 7.90 14.78
N PRO A 48 23.80 8.02 13.49
CA PRO A 48 23.84 9.32 12.82
C PRO A 48 22.51 10.05 12.92
N GLU A 49 22.56 11.38 13.00
CA GLU A 49 21.38 12.23 13.10
C GLU A 49 20.35 11.92 11.99
N GLY A 50 19.08 11.80 12.38
CA GLY A 50 17.97 11.49 11.45
C GLY A 50 17.83 10.02 11.06
N CYS A 51 18.58 9.10 11.68
CA CYS A 51 18.37 7.65 11.61
C CYS A 51 17.55 7.21 12.83
N GLY A 52 16.34 6.65 12.62
CA GLY A 52 15.50 6.15 13.71
C GLY A 52 15.90 4.74 14.18
N CYS A 53 16.44 3.93 13.26
CA CYS A 53 17.00 2.63 13.57
C CYS A 53 18.13 2.29 12.58
N ALA A 54 18.96 1.32 12.96
CA ALA A 54 20.01 0.74 12.14
C ALA A 54 19.94 -0.79 12.24
N PHE A 55 20.08 -1.47 11.11
CA PHE A 55 20.22 -2.91 11.10
C PHE A 55 21.70 -3.28 11.28
N LEU A 56 22.01 -4.06 12.31
CA LEU A 56 23.37 -4.48 12.65
C LEU A 56 23.70 -5.86 12.07
N GLY A 57 22.99 -6.34 11.04
CA GLY A 57 23.26 -7.65 10.46
C GLY A 57 22.86 -8.82 11.34
N PHE A 58 23.51 -9.96 11.10
CA PHE A 58 23.16 -11.25 11.69
C PHE A 58 24.13 -11.66 12.80
N PHE A 59 23.57 -12.33 13.81
CA PHE A 59 24.32 -12.79 14.97
C PHE A 59 23.92 -14.20 15.37
N HIS A 60 24.86 -14.94 15.95
CA HIS A 60 24.57 -16.15 16.68
C HIS A 60 24.55 -15.89 18.18
N LEU A 61 23.61 -16.53 18.88
CA LEU A 61 23.55 -16.51 20.33
C LEU A 61 24.58 -17.50 20.89
N THR A 62 25.73 -17.00 21.35
CA THR A 62 26.84 -17.83 21.82
C THR A 62 26.76 -18.17 23.29
N ASP A 63 26.23 -17.25 24.12
CA ASP A 63 26.08 -17.44 25.55
C ASP A 63 24.74 -16.91 26.10
N LEU A 64 24.22 -17.57 27.12
CA LEU A 64 23.00 -17.21 27.85
C LEU A 64 23.24 -17.40 29.34
N GLN A 65 23.20 -16.31 30.09
CA GLN A 65 23.31 -16.30 31.54
C GLN A 65 21.98 -15.88 32.14
N VAL A 66 21.55 -16.58 33.20
CA VAL A 66 20.30 -16.30 33.92
C VAL A 66 20.66 -15.97 35.35
N HIS A 67 20.17 -14.83 35.83
CA HIS A 67 20.35 -14.38 37.20
C HIS A 67 18.99 -14.16 37.84
N ALA A 68 18.65 -14.97 38.85
CA ALA A 68 17.48 -14.75 39.69
C ALA A 68 17.88 -13.96 40.95
N GLU A 69 17.13 -12.90 41.24
CA GLU A 69 17.28 -12.04 42.41
C GLU A 69 16.00 -12.14 43.25
N ASP A 70 16.12 -12.61 44.50
CA ASP A 70 15.02 -12.60 45.47
C ASP A 70 14.88 -11.16 46.01
N LEU A 71 13.76 -10.50 45.70
CA LEU A 71 13.49 -9.13 46.14
C LEU A 71 12.94 -9.08 47.58
N GLY A 72 12.84 -10.24 48.23
CA GLY A 72 12.27 -10.38 49.55
C GLY A 72 10.73 -10.39 49.53
N PRO A 73 10.09 -10.52 50.70
CA PRO A 73 8.65 -10.43 50.82
C PRO A 73 8.19 -9.01 50.49
N ASP A 74 7.17 -8.88 49.64
CA ASP A 74 6.53 -7.60 49.37
C ASP A 74 5.79 -7.15 50.63
N THR A 75 6.39 -6.24 51.40
CA THR A 75 5.75 -5.72 52.61
C THR A 75 4.76 -4.64 52.21
N ASP A 76 3.61 -5.08 51.72
CA ASP A 76 2.51 -4.17 51.40
C ASP A 76 1.79 -3.82 52.71
N THR A 77 2.24 -2.75 53.37
CA THR A 77 1.75 -2.31 54.69
C THR A 77 0.38 -1.63 54.58
N ARG A 78 -0.63 -2.31 54.04
CA ARG A 78 -2.03 -1.83 54.04
C ARG A 78 -2.77 -2.43 55.25
N ASN A 79 -3.10 -1.58 56.23
CA ASN A 79 -3.99 -1.86 57.37
C ASN A 79 -3.47 -2.73 58.53
N GLY A 80 -2.16 -2.76 58.80
CA GLY A 80 -1.63 -3.26 60.08
C GLY A 80 -1.72 -4.77 60.32
N ALA A 81 -2.21 -5.55 59.36
CA ALA A 81 -2.11 -7.00 59.33
C ALA A 81 -1.07 -7.40 58.29
N CYS A 82 0.09 -7.90 58.74
CA CYS A 82 1.14 -8.39 57.85
C CYS A 82 0.74 -9.77 57.31
N THR A 83 0.12 -9.82 56.14
CA THR A 83 -0.06 -11.06 55.38
C THR A 83 1.09 -11.18 54.39
N THR A 84 2.01 -12.14 54.59
CA THR A 84 3.05 -12.47 53.60
C THR A 84 2.42 -13.14 52.38
N THR A 85 1.89 -12.34 51.47
CA THR A 85 1.30 -12.80 50.21
C THR A 85 2.36 -12.72 49.11
N GLY A 86 3.11 -13.81 48.93
CA GLY A 86 4.05 -14.00 47.82
C GLY A 86 5.48 -13.53 48.08
N ARG A 87 6.47 -14.32 47.63
CA ARG A 87 7.85 -13.84 47.44
C ARG A 87 7.93 -13.26 46.03
N ASN A 88 8.41 -12.03 45.92
CA ASN A 88 8.67 -11.42 44.62
C ASN A 88 10.11 -11.73 44.21
N GLY A 89 10.28 -12.28 43.01
CA GLY A 89 11.59 -12.49 42.41
C GLY A 89 11.72 -11.66 41.14
N ARG A 90 12.95 -11.24 40.82
CA ARG A 90 13.29 -10.67 39.51
C ARG A 90 14.26 -11.62 38.82
N VAL A 91 13.93 -12.03 37.60
CA VAL A 91 14.86 -12.79 36.76
C VAL A 91 15.43 -11.85 35.71
N ARG A 92 16.76 -11.88 35.53
CA ARG A 92 17.49 -11.15 34.50
C ARG A 92 18.19 -12.15 33.59
N TRP A 93 17.85 -12.11 32.32
CA TRP A 93 18.52 -12.86 31.26
C TRP A 93 19.58 -11.98 30.60
N ARG A 94 20.77 -12.52 30.40
CA ARG A 94 21.87 -11.87 29.69
C ARG A 94 22.28 -12.74 28.52
N PHE A 95 22.13 -12.20 27.33
CA PHE A 95 22.47 -12.85 26.07
C PHE A 95 23.79 -12.30 25.55
N ARG A 96 24.64 -13.17 25.00
CA ARG A 96 25.84 -12.78 24.26
C ARG A 96 25.66 -13.16 22.80
N PHE A 97 25.72 -12.14 21.95
CA PHE A 97 25.63 -12.30 20.51
C PHE A 97 27.02 -12.16 19.90
N GLU A 98 27.31 -13.00 18.91
CA GLU A 98 28.51 -12.88 18.08
C GLU A 98 28.09 -12.59 16.65
N TRP A 99 28.64 -11.52 16.07
CA TRP A 99 28.33 -11.11 14.71
C TRP A 99 28.83 -12.15 13.73
N THR A 100 28.02 -12.45 12.73
CA THR A 100 28.35 -13.42 11.68
C THR A 100 28.59 -12.68 10.37
N PRO A 101 29.80 -12.78 9.78
CA PRO A 101 30.05 -12.23 8.46
C PRO A 101 29.13 -12.86 7.44
N GLY A 102 28.40 -12.03 6.69
CA GLY A 102 27.50 -12.51 5.64
C GLY A 102 26.23 -11.67 5.52
N GLY A 103 25.69 -11.61 4.30
CA GLY A 103 24.45 -10.90 3.98
C GLY A 103 24.58 -9.38 3.81
N GLU A 104 25.60 -8.73 4.38
CA GLU A 104 25.81 -7.26 4.36
C GLU A 104 26.06 -6.68 2.97
N SER A 105 26.50 -7.53 2.05
CA SER A 105 26.73 -7.17 0.66
C SER A 105 25.43 -7.39 -0.12
N ALA A 106 24.69 -6.31 -0.38
CA ALA A 106 23.60 -6.33 -1.35
C ALA A 106 24.12 -6.79 -2.73
N CYS A 107 25.34 -6.40 -3.10
CA CYS A 107 25.96 -6.82 -4.35
C CYS A 107 26.99 -7.94 -4.09
N PRO A 108 26.77 -9.17 -4.55
CA PRO A 108 27.80 -10.18 -4.60
C PRO A 108 28.71 -9.83 -5.79
N ASP A 109 29.53 -8.78 -5.66
CA ASP A 109 30.69 -8.67 -6.53
C ASP A 109 31.70 -9.70 -6.02
N PRO A 110 31.94 -10.81 -6.75
CA PRO A 110 32.88 -11.85 -6.32
C PRO A 110 34.32 -11.33 -6.20
N SER A 111 34.61 -10.12 -6.72
CA SER A 111 35.89 -9.45 -6.57
C SER A 111 35.99 -8.55 -5.33
N SER A 112 34.87 -8.26 -4.66
CA SER A 112 34.88 -7.45 -3.44
C SER A 112 35.42 -8.26 -2.26
N ASN A 113 36.46 -7.73 -1.61
CA ASN A 113 37.01 -8.34 -0.40
C ASN A 113 35.89 -8.53 0.61
N ILE A 114 35.68 -9.78 1.03
CA ILE A 114 34.74 -10.15 2.08
C ILE A 114 34.92 -9.19 3.25
N VAL A 115 33.85 -8.49 3.61
CA VAL A 115 33.82 -7.60 4.77
C VAL A 115 34.03 -8.46 6.02
N ARG A 116 35.24 -8.39 6.58
CA ARG A 116 35.66 -9.19 7.76
C ARG A 116 35.21 -8.57 9.09
N SER A 117 34.75 -7.33 9.07
CA SER A 117 34.35 -6.56 10.24
C SER A 117 33.02 -5.86 9.98
N PRO A 118 32.09 -5.86 10.93
CA PRO A 118 30.82 -5.16 10.76
C PRO A 118 31.03 -3.67 10.57
N TRP A 119 30.15 -3.03 9.78
CA TRP A 119 30.29 -1.63 9.39
C TRP A 119 30.31 -0.62 10.55
N TRP A 120 29.77 -0.99 11.72
CA TRP A 120 29.79 -0.15 12.93
C TRP A 120 31.03 -0.32 13.80
N MET A 121 31.96 -1.23 13.46
CA MET A 121 33.26 -1.33 14.13
C MET A 121 34.34 -0.59 13.34
N SER A 122 35.13 0.23 14.01
CA SER A 122 36.23 0.97 13.37
C SER A 122 37.34 0.00 12.92
N ASN A 123 37.72 0.07 11.65
CA ASN A 123 38.83 -0.72 11.08
C ASN A 123 40.18 -0.46 11.78
N ASP A 124 40.30 0.66 12.50
CA ASP A 124 41.53 1.09 13.17
C ASP A 124 41.98 0.13 14.29
N THR A 125 41.07 -0.70 14.81
CA THR A 125 41.38 -1.60 15.93
C THR A 125 42.19 -2.84 15.54
N CYS A 126 42.16 -3.25 14.26
CA CYS A 126 42.82 -4.47 13.80
C CYS A 126 44.16 -4.23 13.08
N ALA A 127 44.42 -3.00 12.61
CA ALA A 127 45.61 -2.69 11.80
C ALA A 127 46.90 -2.47 12.63
N ASN A 128 46.79 -2.36 13.96
CA ASN A 128 47.88 -1.92 14.84
C ASN A 128 48.41 -3.01 15.79
N ASP A 129 48.21 -4.30 15.50
CA ASP A 129 48.96 -5.36 16.20
C ASP A 129 50.22 -5.76 15.41
N PRO A 130 51.38 -5.10 15.66
CA PRO A 130 52.63 -5.36 14.95
C PRO A 130 53.18 -6.78 15.18
N ASN A 131 52.60 -7.57 16.08
CA ASN A 131 53.00 -8.97 16.32
C ASN A 131 52.32 -9.98 15.37
N THR A 132 51.42 -9.53 14.49
CA THR A 132 50.76 -10.42 13.51
C THR A 132 51.48 -10.45 12.16
N ALA A 133 52.78 -10.16 12.15
CA ALA A 133 53.61 -10.36 10.98
C ALA A 133 54.05 -11.84 10.90
N SER A 134 53.64 -12.52 9.83
CA SER A 134 54.38 -13.63 9.20
C SER A 134 54.35 -15.04 9.82
N SER A 135 53.18 -15.61 10.13
CA SER A 135 53.05 -17.08 10.05
C SER A 135 52.28 -17.45 8.77
N GLY A 136 53.03 -17.90 7.76
CA GLY A 136 52.52 -18.38 6.48
C GLY A 136 51.78 -19.71 6.60
N HIS A 137 50.72 -19.75 7.40
CA HIS A 137 49.78 -20.86 7.40
C HIS A 137 48.82 -20.69 6.22
N THR A 138 49.13 -21.45 5.17
CA THR A 138 48.26 -21.78 4.05
C THR A 138 46.89 -22.24 4.53
N ASP A 139 45.86 -21.58 4.01
CA ASP A 139 44.57 -22.15 3.60
C ASP A 139 44.15 -23.40 4.38
N GLY A 140 43.69 -23.17 5.61
CA GLY A 140 42.55 -23.94 6.05
C GLY A 140 41.36 -23.38 5.29
N ASP A 141 40.85 -24.14 4.33
CA ASP A 141 39.52 -24.00 3.74
C ASP A 141 38.48 -23.95 4.87
N VAL A 142 38.36 -22.81 5.54
CA VAL A 142 37.13 -22.46 6.21
C VAL A 142 36.21 -22.18 5.05
N GLU A 143 35.52 -23.23 4.62
CA GLU A 143 34.41 -23.19 3.68
C GLU A 143 33.46 -22.12 4.21
N MET A 144 33.71 -20.90 3.78
CA MET A 144 33.05 -19.72 4.31
C MET A 144 31.65 -19.88 3.81
N ILE A 145 30.74 -20.23 4.73
CA ILE A 145 29.35 -20.40 4.43
C ILE A 145 28.89 -19.06 3.87
N LEU A 146 28.85 -18.96 2.54
CA LEU A 146 28.25 -17.85 1.81
C LEU A 146 26.78 -17.93 2.16
N HIS A 147 26.42 -17.32 3.28
CA HIS A 147 25.04 -17.31 3.72
C HIS A 147 24.22 -16.65 2.61
N PRO A 148 23.26 -17.35 2.01
CA PRO A 148 22.52 -16.89 0.83
C PRO A 148 21.52 -15.76 1.14
N TYR A 149 21.61 -15.16 2.33
CA TYR A 149 20.63 -14.25 2.88
C TYR A 149 21.13 -12.82 2.72
N THR A 150 20.63 -12.09 1.72
CA THR A 150 20.77 -10.63 1.67
C THR A 150 20.12 -10.01 2.92
N LEU A 151 20.81 -9.07 3.60
CA LEU A 151 20.39 -8.42 4.85
C LEU A 151 18.99 -7.78 4.81
N LEU A 152 18.54 -7.37 3.63
CA LEU A 152 17.23 -6.78 3.45
C LEU A 152 16.37 -7.76 2.67
N PRO A 153 15.05 -7.87 2.99
CA PRO A 153 14.11 -8.58 2.14
C PRO A 153 14.35 -8.20 0.68
N LEU A 154 14.45 -9.20 -0.21
CA LEU A 154 14.78 -8.97 -1.63
C LEU A 154 13.92 -7.86 -2.25
N HIS A 155 12.64 -7.75 -1.85
CA HIS A 155 11.74 -6.69 -2.33
C HIS A 155 12.17 -5.25 -2.00
N LEU A 156 13.05 -5.03 -1.01
CA LEU A 156 13.62 -3.72 -0.67
C LEU A 156 14.87 -3.38 -1.48
N ILE A 157 15.58 -4.39 -2.01
CA ILE A 157 16.84 -4.24 -2.76
C ILE A 157 16.65 -4.42 -4.27
N ALA A 158 15.70 -5.26 -4.69
CA ALA A 158 15.52 -5.74 -6.06
C ALA A 158 15.42 -4.61 -7.11
N ALA A 159 14.93 -3.43 -6.73
CA ALA A 159 14.83 -2.29 -7.63
C ALA A 159 16.21 -1.81 -8.15
N HIS A 160 17.28 -2.03 -7.39
CA HIS A 160 18.64 -1.62 -7.75
C HIS A 160 19.46 -2.74 -8.40
N GLU A 161 19.13 -4.00 -8.17
CA GLU A 161 19.91 -5.15 -8.63
C GLU A 161 19.49 -5.67 -10.00
N LEU A 162 18.22 -5.51 -10.34
CA LEU A 162 17.71 -5.98 -11.61
C LEU A 162 18.22 -5.03 -12.71
N SER A 163 18.84 -5.61 -13.75
CA SER A 163 19.14 -4.88 -14.99
C SER A 163 17.87 -4.29 -15.60
N GLU A 164 17.96 -3.24 -16.42
CA GLU A 164 16.78 -2.68 -17.11
C GLU A 164 15.98 -3.74 -17.88
N GLU A 165 16.67 -4.73 -18.46
CA GLU A 165 16.06 -5.87 -19.16
C GLU A 165 15.32 -6.81 -18.19
N GLN A 166 15.94 -7.16 -17.05
CA GLN A 166 15.29 -7.98 -16.03
C GLN A 166 14.10 -7.26 -15.40
N LEU A 167 14.26 -5.97 -15.10
CA LEU A 167 13.23 -5.04 -14.64
C LEU A 167 12.04 -5.03 -15.61
N ALA A 168 12.29 -4.91 -16.91
CA ALA A 168 11.24 -4.94 -17.94
C ALA A 168 10.51 -6.29 -18.00
N SER A 169 11.20 -7.40 -17.68
CA SER A 169 10.61 -8.74 -17.67
C SER A 169 9.92 -9.11 -16.36
N SER A 170 10.36 -8.55 -15.23
CA SER A 170 9.91 -8.89 -13.88
C SER A 170 8.81 -7.97 -13.34
N SER A 171 8.41 -6.93 -14.09
CA SER A 171 7.46 -5.90 -13.63
C SER A 171 6.00 -6.38 -13.57
N SER A 172 5.76 -7.68 -13.40
CA SER A 172 4.46 -8.30 -13.64
C SER A 172 3.47 -8.25 -12.49
N GLU A 173 3.90 -7.89 -11.28
CA GLU A 173 3.04 -7.88 -10.11
C GLU A 173 2.91 -6.49 -9.51
N VAL A 174 1.68 -6.16 -9.10
CA VAL A 174 1.36 -4.95 -8.32
C VAL A 174 1.94 -5.14 -6.91
N ASN A 175 3.26 -5.08 -6.80
CA ASN A 175 3.97 -5.18 -5.53
C ASN A 175 4.03 -3.80 -4.90
N VAL A 176 3.27 -3.65 -3.81
CA VAL A 176 3.30 -2.47 -2.96
C VAL A 176 4.45 -2.62 -1.98
N SER A 177 5.65 -2.19 -2.40
CA SER A 177 6.79 -2.15 -1.48
C SER A 177 6.47 -1.19 -0.34
N ARG A 178 6.50 -1.67 0.92
CA ARG A 178 6.32 -0.82 2.11
C ARG A 178 7.52 0.13 2.33
N GLY A 179 8.66 -0.17 1.71
CA GLY A 179 9.88 0.64 1.75
C GLY A 179 10.84 0.31 0.61
N TRP A 180 11.97 0.99 0.60
CA TRP A 180 13.05 0.78 -0.37
C TRP A 180 14.40 1.21 0.21
N TRP A 181 15.47 0.55 -0.23
CA TRP A 181 16.83 0.88 0.15
C TRP A 181 17.45 1.86 -0.86
N CYS A 182 18.02 2.96 -0.38
CA CYS A 182 18.68 3.94 -1.23
C CYS A 182 20.15 3.57 -1.46
N ALA A 183 20.48 3.10 -2.66
CA ALA A 183 21.85 2.72 -3.00
C ALA A 183 22.89 3.84 -2.85
N SER A 184 22.48 5.10 -3.03
CA SER A 184 23.36 6.26 -2.92
C SER A 184 23.83 6.56 -1.48
N CYS A 185 22.97 6.35 -0.47
CA CYS A 185 23.28 6.74 0.91
C CYS A 185 23.06 5.64 1.96
N GLY A 186 22.71 4.43 1.54
CA GLY A 186 22.47 3.26 2.40
C GLY A 186 21.19 3.33 3.24
N LYS A 187 20.43 4.43 3.16
CA LYS A 187 19.24 4.63 4.01
C LYS A 187 18.07 3.80 3.53
N MET A 188 17.40 3.13 4.47
CA MET A 188 16.09 2.53 4.25
C MET A 188 15.00 3.61 4.36
N ASN A 189 14.17 3.73 3.32
CA ASN A 189 13.11 4.72 3.22
C ASN A 189 11.75 4.00 3.25
N VAL A 190 10.78 4.57 3.94
CA VAL A 190 9.39 4.11 3.87
C VAL A 190 8.79 4.62 2.56
N GLN A 191 8.09 3.74 1.84
CA GLN A 191 7.36 4.12 0.64
C GLN A 191 6.06 4.83 1.04
N GLN A 192 6.01 6.11 0.77
CA GLN A 192 4.91 7.01 1.08
C GLN A 192 4.27 7.58 -0.17
N CYS A 193 4.91 7.44 -1.33
CA CYS A 193 4.33 7.82 -2.61
C CYS A 193 3.86 6.58 -3.38
N LEU A 194 3.06 6.75 -4.43
CA LEU A 194 2.52 5.63 -5.20
C LEU A 194 3.62 4.72 -5.78
N ARG A 195 4.64 5.32 -6.43
CA ARG A 195 5.78 4.60 -7.01
C ARG A 195 7.06 5.42 -6.87
N TYR A 196 7.25 6.45 -7.70
CA TYR A 196 8.43 7.30 -7.60
C TYR A 196 8.47 8.05 -6.27
N GLN A 197 9.63 7.99 -5.61
CA GLN A 197 9.92 8.70 -4.38
C GLN A 197 11.41 9.00 -4.30
N LYS A 198 11.75 10.20 -3.84
CA LYS A 198 13.13 10.59 -3.57
C LYS A 198 13.56 10.19 -2.17
N CYS A 199 14.84 9.84 -2.02
CA CYS A 199 15.42 9.59 -0.72
C CYS A 199 15.33 10.87 0.10
N ARG A 200 14.86 10.77 1.35
CA ARG A 200 14.74 11.95 2.22
C ARG A 200 16.07 12.67 2.45
N LYS A 201 17.18 11.92 2.48
CA LYS A 201 18.54 12.41 2.74
C LYS A 201 19.22 12.93 1.46
N CYS A 202 19.53 12.06 0.50
CA CYS A 202 20.33 12.43 -0.68
C CYS A 202 19.52 12.86 -1.90
N LYS A 203 18.18 12.79 -1.84
CA LYS A 203 17.26 13.14 -2.94
C LYS A 203 17.32 12.26 -4.19
N GLU A 204 18.14 11.21 -4.21
CA GLU A 204 18.15 10.19 -5.27
C GLU A 204 16.79 9.48 -5.34
N GLY A 205 16.28 9.23 -6.55
CA GLY A 205 15.03 8.49 -6.77
C GLY A 205 15.16 7.00 -6.42
N ASN A 206 14.06 6.39 -6.00
CA ASN A 206 14.00 4.97 -5.63
C ASN A 206 14.09 3.97 -6.80
N ARG A 207 14.09 4.47 -8.04
CA ARG A 207 14.17 3.69 -9.30
C ARG A 207 13.11 2.58 -9.40
N LEU A 208 12.01 2.68 -8.64
CA LEU A 208 10.91 1.75 -8.77
C LEU A 208 10.29 1.91 -10.15
N LEU A 209 10.18 0.82 -10.90
CA LEU A 209 9.55 0.87 -12.21
C LEU A 209 8.06 1.25 -12.11
N PRO A 210 7.53 1.95 -13.12
CA PRO A 210 6.10 2.10 -13.26
C PRO A 210 5.44 0.75 -13.51
N ILE A 211 4.24 0.56 -12.96
CA ILE A 211 3.43 -0.63 -13.22
C ILE A 211 2.84 -0.52 -14.62
N GLY A 212 2.92 -1.61 -15.39
CA GLY A 212 2.30 -1.71 -16.71
C GLY A 212 0.78 -1.81 -16.64
N VAL A 213 0.08 -1.16 -17.58
CA VAL A 213 -1.39 -1.17 -17.63
C VAL A 213 -1.96 -2.59 -17.78
N GLN A 214 -1.24 -3.48 -18.45
CA GLN A 214 -1.62 -4.88 -18.65
C GLN A 214 -1.70 -5.71 -17.36
N TYR A 215 -1.07 -5.26 -16.26
CA TYR A 215 -1.06 -5.96 -14.98
C TYR A 215 -2.13 -5.45 -14.01
N VAL A 216 -2.72 -4.29 -14.29
CA VAL A 216 -3.76 -3.70 -13.43
C VAL A 216 -5.16 -3.86 -14.02
N ARG A 217 -5.26 -4.12 -15.32
CA ARG A 217 -6.53 -4.37 -16.01
C ARG A 217 -6.90 -5.84 -15.97
N ASN A 218 -8.20 -6.10 -15.93
CA ASN A 218 -8.73 -7.43 -16.14
C ASN A 218 -8.41 -7.88 -17.57
N GLN A 219 -7.66 -8.98 -17.74
CA GLN A 219 -7.28 -9.53 -19.04
C GLN A 219 -8.49 -9.91 -19.92
N TYR A 220 -9.64 -10.19 -19.32
CA TYR A 220 -10.89 -10.44 -20.06
C TYR A 220 -11.59 -9.15 -20.51
N GLY A 221 -11.24 -8.00 -19.92
CA GLY A 221 -11.81 -6.69 -20.18
C GLY A 221 -11.04 -5.85 -21.21
N VAL A 222 -9.90 -6.33 -21.72
CA VAL A 222 -9.08 -5.58 -22.71
C VAL A 222 -9.49 -5.84 -24.16
N ALA A 223 -10.38 -6.81 -24.41
CA ALA A 223 -10.87 -7.07 -25.75
C ALA A 223 -11.59 -5.85 -26.34
N ARG A 224 -11.43 -5.64 -27.65
CA ARG A 224 -12.14 -4.60 -28.37
C ARG A 224 -13.64 -4.78 -28.21
N VAL A 225 -14.33 -3.73 -27.78
CA VAL A 225 -15.78 -3.73 -27.60
C VAL A 225 -16.38 -2.50 -28.26
N SER A 226 -17.53 -2.68 -28.92
CA SER A 226 -18.18 -1.59 -29.65
C SER A 226 -18.95 -0.65 -28.73
N PHE A 227 -19.35 -1.09 -27.54
CA PHE A 227 -20.19 -0.32 -26.63
C PHE A 227 -19.67 -0.46 -25.20
N PRO A 228 -19.73 0.61 -24.39
CA PRO A 228 -19.42 0.53 -22.98
C PRO A 228 -20.55 -0.19 -22.23
N GLN A 229 -20.28 -0.65 -21.01
CA GLN A 229 -21.28 -1.30 -20.15
C GLN A 229 -22.13 -0.30 -19.35
N ASP A 230 -22.45 0.83 -19.98
CA ASP A 230 -23.18 1.92 -19.35
C ASP A 230 -24.66 1.55 -19.16
N ARG A 231 -25.26 2.00 -18.05
CA ARG A 231 -26.68 1.77 -17.74
C ARG A 231 -27.30 3.07 -17.28
N TYR A 232 -28.51 3.35 -17.74
CA TYR A 232 -29.23 4.58 -17.40
C TYR A 232 -30.72 4.30 -17.34
N ALA A 233 -31.44 5.15 -16.62
CA ALA A 233 -32.89 5.07 -16.49
C ALA A 233 -33.61 5.59 -17.75
N ASP A 234 -34.89 5.24 -17.90
CA ASP A 234 -35.70 5.53 -19.10
C ASP A 234 -35.86 7.04 -19.39
N ASP A 235 -35.70 7.88 -18.38
CA ASP A 235 -35.78 9.35 -18.45
C ASP A 235 -34.50 10.01 -18.97
N VAL A 236 -33.39 9.27 -19.11
CA VAL A 236 -32.10 9.77 -19.60
C VAL A 236 -32.02 9.63 -21.12
N GLU A 237 -31.93 10.76 -21.84
CA GLU A 237 -31.72 10.76 -23.29
C GLU A 237 -30.25 10.42 -23.59
N CYS A 238 -29.98 9.34 -24.33
CA CYS A 238 -28.64 9.00 -24.79
C CYS A 238 -28.50 9.27 -26.29
N LYS A 239 -27.46 10.03 -26.68
CA LYS A 239 -27.02 10.18 -28.07
C LYS A 239 -25.64 9.58 -28.24
N THR A 240 -25.46 8.80 -29.30
CA THR A 240 -24.16 8.24 -29.66
C THR A 240 -23.67 8.86 -30.96
N ARG A 241 -22.36 9.11 -31.04
CA ARG A 241 -21.68 9.56 -32.25
C ARG A 241 -20.36 8.83 -32.41
N ASP A 242 -20.14 8.25 -33.59
CA ASP A 242 -18.83 7.66 -33.93
C ASP A 242 -17.82 8.79 -34.25
N GLY A 243 -16.62 8.66 -33.69
CA GLY A 243 -15.47 9.51 -33.96
C GLY A 243 -14.69 9.03 -35.19
N VAL A 244 -13.95 9.95 -35.81
CA VAL A 244 -13.10 9.66 -36.98
C VAL A 244 -11.91 8.74 -36.64
N ASP A 245 -11.54 8.68 -35.37
CA ASP A 245 -10.48 7.86 -34.80
C ASP A 245 -10.96 6.47 -34.36
N GLY A 246 -12.24 6.16 -34.58
CA GLY A 246 -12.90 4.93 -34.16
C GLY A 246 -13.38 4.93 -32.71
N MET A 247 -13.10 5.97 -31.93
CA MET A 247 -13.68 6.14 -30.59
C MET A 247 -15.16 6.50 -30.70
N ARG A 248 -15.91 6.34 -29.62
CA ARG A 248 -17.34 6.67 -29.57
C ARG A 248 -17.64 7.71 -28.52
N ASN A 249 -18.49 8.67 -28.86
CA ASN A 249 -18.98 9.68 -27.93
C ASN A 249 -20.42 9.38 -27.55
N TYR A 250 -20.66 9.09 -26.27
CA TYR A 250 -21.98 8.98 -25.69
C TYR A 250 -22.29 10.27 -24.94
N THR A 251 -23.47 10.84 -25.18
CA THR A 251 -23.96 12.03 -24.48
C THR A 251 -25.27 11.67 -23.80
N TYR A 252 -25.24 11.64 -22.47
CA TYR A 252 -26.38 11.41 -21.60
C TYR A 252 -26.91 12.77 -21.13
N LYS A 253 -28.14 13.08 -21.50
CA LYS A 253 -28.85 14.24 -20.97
C LYS A 253 -29.81 13.76 -19.90
N MET A 254 -29.58 14.26 -18.69
CA MET A 254 -30.42 14.01 -17.53
C MET A 254 -31.37 15.20 -17.35
N HIS A 255 -32.19 15.19 -16.31
CA HIS A 255 -33.12 16.28 -16.04
C HIS A 255 -32.43 17.67 -15.92
N GLY A 256 -33.10 18.70 -16.46
CA GLY A 256 -32.61 20.07 -16.43
C GLY A 256 -31.48 20.33 -17.44
N SER A 257 -30.38 20.92 -16.97
CA SER A 257 -29.17 21.21 -17.75
C SER A 257 -28.06 20.18 -17.57
N ALA A 258 -28.32 19.10 -16.81
CA ALA A 258 -27.32 18.09 -16.48
C ALA A 258 -26.95 17.25 -17.71
N VAL A 259 -25.67 17.28 -18.08
CA VAL A 259 -25.12 16.52 -19.20
C VAL A 259 -23.87 15.77 -18.76
N VAL A 260 -23.82 14.49 -19.10
CA VAL A 260 -22.64 13.63 -18.95
C VAL A 260 -22.23 13.14 -20.34
N ARG A 261 -20.96 13.33 -20.72
CA ARG A 261 -20.40 12.83 -21.97
C ARG A 261 -19.32 11.81 -21.68
N HIS A 262 -19.41 10.64 -22.30
CA HIS A 262 -18.43 9.57 -22.19
C HIS A 262 -17.75 9.39 -23.56
N LEU A 263 -16.46 9.69 -23.62
CA LEU A 263 -15.59 9.42 -24.76
C LEU A 263 -14.96 8.05 -24.55
N PHE A 264 -15.58 7.06 -25.17
CA PHE A 264 -15.22 5.66 -25.05
C PHE A 264 -14.17 5.27 -26.10
N THR A 265 -13.03 4.75 -25.62
CA THR A 265 -11.91 4.31 -26.46
C THR A 265 -12.18 3.03 -27.23
N CYS A 266 -13.27 2.31 -26.92
CA CYS A 266 -13.59 1.00 -27.51
C CYS A 266 -12.50 -0.06 -27.30
N ASN A 267 -11.62 0.12 -26.30
CA ASN A 267 -10.38 -0.67 -26.14
C ASN A 267 -9.52 -0.70 -27.42
N LEU A 268 -9.51 0.38 -28.20
CA LEU A 268 -8.64 0.51 -29.35
C LEU A 268 -7.21 0.77 -28.89
N GLU A 269 -6.27 -0.09 -29.31
CA GLU A 269 -4.86 -0.03 -28.92
C GLU A 269 -4.22 1.34 -29.25
N HIS A 270 -4.48 1.87 -30.45
CA HIS A 270 -3.96 3.19 -30.84
C HIS A 270 -4.55 4.33 -30.00
N ALA A 271 -5.82 4.22 -29.58
CA ALA A 271 -6.46 5.20 -28.70
C ALA A 271 -5.95 5.12 -27.25
N GLN A 272 -5.39 3.97 -26.85
CA GLN A 272 -4.83 3.72 -25.51
C GLN A 272 -3.31 3.93 -25.42
N THR A 273 -2.62 4.11 -26.55
CA THR A 273 -1.15 4.26 -26.60
C THR A 273 -0.66 5.43 -25.74
N GLU A 274 -1.22 6.62 -25.95
CA GLU A 274 -0.83 7.81 -25.20
C GLU A 274 -1.29 7.78 -23.73
N PRO A 275 -2.54 7.36 -23.40
CA PRO A 275 -2.91 7.06 -22.01
C PRO A 275 -1.97 6.07 -21.32
N THR A 276 -1.47 5.05 -22.03
CA THR A 276 -0.54 4.06 -21.47
C THR A 276 0.81 4.70 -21.15
N LEU A 277 1.33 5.54 -22.04
CA LEU A 277 2.55 6.31 -21.78
C LEU A 277 2.36 7.26 -20.60
N LEU A 278 1.23 7.98 -20.56
CA LEU A 278 0.92 8.89 -19.47
C LEU A 278 0.85 8.16 -18.12
N PHE A 279 0.17 7.01 -18.07
CA PHE A 279 0.09 6.17 -16.86
C PHE A 279 1.47 5.76 -16.34
N LYS A 280 2.42 5.44 -17.24
CA LYS A 280 3.80 5.12 -16.85
C LYS A 280 4.56 6.34 -16.33
N THR A 281 4.52 7.45 -17.07
CA THR A 281 5.26 8.69 -16.70
C THR A 281 4.76 9.29 -15.38
N LEU A 282 3.45 9.27 -15.10
CA LEU A 282 2.91 9.71 -13.81
C LEU A 282 3.45 8.89 -12.62
N GLN A 283 3.77 7.62 -12.82
CA GLN A 283 4.34 6.79 -11.76
C GLN A 283 5.86 6.98 -11.61
N ALA A 284 6.54 7.35 -12.69
CA ALA A 284 7.99 7.44 -12.76
C ALA A 284 8.55 8.84 -12.45
N ASP A 285 7.79 9.89 -12.78
CA ASP A 285 8.35 11.25 -12.83
C ASP A 285 7.90 12.14 -11.66
N ILE A 286 6.83 11.75 -10.94
CA ILE A 286 6.24 12.58 -9.88
C ILE A 286 6.03 11.81 -8.57
N GLU A 287 6.28 12.49 -7.46
CA GLU A 287 6.00 11.99 -6.11
C GLU A 287 4.51 12.22 -5.83
N ILE A 288 3.67 11.17 -5.99
CA ILE A 288 2.25 11.22 -5.64
C ILE A 288 2.09 10.72 -4.20
N PRO A 289 2.04 11.60 -3.18
CA PRO A 289 2.04 11.20 -1.78
C PRO A 289 0.76 10.49 -1.36
N TRP A 290 0.89 9.60 -0.38
CA TRP A 290 -0.22 8.96 0.29
C TRP A 290 -0.95 9.97 1.18
N GLU A 291 -2.22 10.16 0.90
CA GLU A 291 -3.10 11.01 1.70
C GLU A 291 -3.51 10.25 2.97
N ARG A 292 -2.80 10.54 4.07
CA ARG A 292 -3.21 10.08 5.40
C ARG A 292 -4.45 10.86 5.77
N SER A 293 -5.62 10.24 5.56
CA SER A 293 -6.96 10.75 5.90
C SER A 293 -6.89 11.84 6.97
N ILE A 294 -7.07 13.09 6.56
CA ILE A 294 -7.04 14.25 7.44
C ILE A 294 -8.33 14.21 8.26
N LYS A 295 -8.38 13.38 9.32
CA LYS A 295 -9.35 13.29 10.44
C LYS A 295 -10.82 13.69 10.16
N SER A 296 -11.29 13.70 8.92
CA SER A 296 -12.63 14.09 8.56
C SER A 296 -13.45 12.83 8.72
N LYS A 297 -14.21 12.78 9.81
CA LYS A 297 -15.04 11.65 10.26
C LYS A 297 -16.02 11.08 9.21
N ALA A 298 -16.04 11.62 7.99
CA ALA A 298 -16.93 11.22 6.90
C ALA A 298 -16.23 10.48 5.74
N THR A 299 -14.89 10.31 5.75
CA THR A 299 -14.14 9.74 4.59
C THR A 299 -13.43 8.41 4.87
N SER A 300 -13.63 7.80 6.04
CA SER A 300 -12.91 6.60 6.51
C SER A 300 -13.07 5.31 5.69
N SER A 301 -13.85 5.29 4.60
CA SER A 301 -13.99 4.11 3.73
C SER A 301 -13.07 4.11 2.51
N MET A 302 -12.30 5.18 2.29
CA MET A 302 -11.25 5.16 1.29
C MET A 302 -10.03 4.43 1.88
N GLY A 303 -9.77 3.21 1.42
CA GLY A 303 -8.42 2.66 1.47
C GLY A 303 -7.39 3.65 0.87
N PRO A 304 -6.09 3.38 1.00
CA PRO A 304 -5.04 4.36 0.74
C PRO A 304 -5.22 5.09 -0.61
N VAL A 305 -5.29 6.42 -0.55
CA VAL A 305 -5.46 7.32 -1.69
C VAL A 305 -4.17 8.08 -1.87
N TYR A 306 -3.69 8.16 -3.10
CA TYR A 306 -2.56 9.02 -3.44
C TYR A 306 -3.08 10.19 -4.25
N SER A 307 -2.67 11.41 -3.92
CA SER A 307 -3.16 12.60 -4.60
C SER A 307 -2.03 13.57 -4.93
N TYR A 308 -2.11 14.18 -6.12
CA TYR A 308 -1.24 15.26 -6.56
C TYR A 308 -2.12 16.35 -7.17
N LEU A 309 -1.96 17.60 -6.70
CA LEU A 309 -2.82 18.72 -7.07
C LEU A 309 -1.99 19.86 -7.67
N ILE A 310 -2.45 20.37 -8.81
CA ILE A 310 -1.91 21.57 -9.44
C ILE A 310 -3.04 22.57 -9.72
N GLU A 311 -2.84 23.85 -9.39
CA GLU A 311 -3.85 24.91 -9.54
C GLU A 311 -3.25 26.18 -10.15
N GLY A 312 -4.04 26.87 -10.98
CA GLY A 312 -3.70 28.16 -11.54
C GLY A 312 -4.23 29.32 -10.70
N GLY A 313 -3.37 30.00 -9.95
CA GLY A 313 -3.57 31.42 -9.61
C GLY A 313 -4.46 31.76 -8.41
N HIS A 314 -4.70 30.83 -7.48
CA HIS A 314 -5.31 31.15 -6.19
C HIS A 314 -4.32 30.96 -5.04
N ALA A 315 -3.90 32.08 -4.44
CA ALA A 315 -2.82 32.18 -3.46
C ALA A 315 -3.20 31.69 -2.03
N GLY A 316 -4.01 30.64 -1.92
CA GLY A 316 -4.65 30.27 -0.64
C GLY A 316 -4.14 29.02 0.07
N ALA A 317 -3.57 28.05 -0.65
CA ALA A 317 -3.14 26.77 -0.07
C ALA A 317 -1.63 26.61 -0.17
N ALA A 318 -0.99 26.29 0.96
CA ALA A 318 0.47 26.27 1.11
C ALA A 318 1.18 25.16 0.31
N ASP A 319 0.44 24.16 -0.19
CA ASP A 319 0.99 22.94 -0.79
C ASP A 319 0.58 22.74 -2.27
N ILE A 320 0.13 23.79 -2.97
CA ILE A 320 -0.27 23.67 -4.37
C ILE A 320 0.81 24.22 -5.32
N ASP A 321 1.28 23.36 -6.22
CA ASP A 321 2.21 23.75 -7.27
C ASP A 321 1.52 24.65 -8.32
N PRO A 322 2.16 25.72 -8.79
CA PRO A 322 1.67 26.48 -9.93
C PRO A 322 1.95 25.74 -11.25
N TRP A 323 1.13 25.98 -12.28
CA TRP A 323 1.34 25.42 -13.62
C TRP A 323 2.73 25.67 -14.22
N ALA A 324 3.42 26.74 -13.83
CA ALA A 324 4.79 27.02 -14.28
C ALA A 324 5.82 25.98 -13.79
N ASN A 325 5.51 25.30 -12.68
CA ASN A 325 6.34 24.25 -12.09
C ASN A 325 5.81 22.84 -12.42
N ALA A 326 4.77 22.73 -13.26
CA ALA A 326 4.16 21.45 -13.61
C ALA A 326 5.19 20.52 -14.26
N PRO A 327 5.36 19.29 -13.76
CA PRO A 327 6.12 18.26 -14.46
C PRO A 327 5.57 18.02 -15.87
N GLU A 328 6.43 17.59 -16.79
CA GLU A 328 6.05 17.40 -18.20
C GLU A 328 4.87 16.43 -18.35
N CYS A 329 4.84 15.34 -17.56
CA CYS A 329 3.73 14.37 -17.56
C CYS A 329 2.38 14.99 -17.15
N ILE A 330 2.38 15.96 -16.23
CA ILE A 330 1.18 16.71 -15.82
C ILE A 330 0.71 17.65 -16.93
N SER A 331 1.64 18.31 -17.61
CA SER A 331 1.34 19.14 -18.78
C SER A 331 0.75 18.30 -19.93
N LYS A 332 1.32 17.11 -20.19
CA LYS A 332 0.80 16.14 -21.16
C LYS A 332 -0.59 15.64 -20.79
N ALA A 333 -0.85 15.36 -19.51
CA ALA A 333 -2.18 15.00 -19.03
C ALA A 333 -3.22 16.10 -19.35
N LYS A 334 -2.88 17.35 -19.04
CA LYS A 334 -3.72 18.52 -19.37
C LYS A 334 -4.00 18.63 -20.87
N GLU A 335 -2.95 18.52 -21.69
CA GLU A 335 -3.08 18.60 -23.14
C GLU A 335 -3.99 17.48 -23.69
N LEU A 336 -3.79 16.25 -23.22
CA LEU A 336 -4.59 15.09 -23.60
C LEU A 336 -6.07 15.30 -23.27
N LEU A 337 -6.36 15.73 -22.03
CA LEU A 337 -7.72 16.05 -21.57
C LEU A 337 -8.36 17.14 -22.45
N LEU A 338 -7.66 18.26 -22.69
CA LEU A 338 -8.15 19.35 -23.52
C LEU A 338 -8.40 18.91 -24.96
N ARG A 339 -7.45 18.18 -25.55
CA ARG A 339 -7.52 17.73 -26.95
C ARG A 339 -8.72 16.82 -27.18
N ARG A 340 -8.94 15.85 -26.29
CA ARG A 340 -10.07 14.93 -26.39
C ARG A 340 -11.40 15.60 -26.02
N ALA A 341 -11.43 16.47 -25.01
CA ALA A 341 -12.66 17.11 -24.58
C ALA A 341 -13.25 18.09 -25.60
N ARG A 342 -12.40 18.81 -26.36
CA ARG A 342 -12.85 19.73 -27.42
C ARG A 342 -13.51 19.02 -28.60
N GLY A 343 -13.12 17.77 -28.86
CA GLY A 343 -13.56 17.01 -30.03
C GLY A 343 -13.19 17.69 -31.37
N PRO A 344 -13.54 17.07 -32.51
CA PRO A 344 -13.19 17.60 -33.83
C PRO A 344 -13.91 18.90 -34.21
N HIS A 345 -15.04 19.22 -33.58
CA HIS A 345 -15.86 20.40 -33.90
C HIS A 345 -15.61 21.59 -32.97
N GLY A 346 -14.83 21.41 -31.90
CA GLY A 346 -14.51 22.49 -30.96
C GLY A 346 -15.71 22.98 -30.13
N ASP A 347 -16.80 22.23 -30.09
CA ASP A 347 -18.09 22.66 -29.53
C ASP A 347 -18.05 22.97 -28.02
N THR A 348 -17.00 22.57 -27.31
CA THR A 348 -16.89 22.77 -25.86
C THR A 348 -15.66 23.60 -25.53
N LEU A 349 -15.90 24.81 -25.02
CA LEU A 349 -14.87 25.68 -24.43
C LEU A 349 -14.46 25.12 -23.07
N VAL A 350 -13.73 24.00 -23.07
CA VAL A 350 -13.09 23.47 -21.85
C VAL A 350 -11.75 24.19 -21.66
N ASN A 351 -11.58 24.74 -20.47
CA ASN A 351 -10.31 25.27 -19.98
C ASN A 351 -10.00 24.62 -18.63
N ILE A 352 -8.79 24.08 -18.48
CA ILE A 352 -8.35 23.35 -17.29
C ILE A 352 -7.49 24.29 -16.44
N GLN A 353 -8.07 24.81 -15.36
CA GLN A 353 -7.40 25.70 -14.40
C GLN A 353 -6.79 24.93 -13.23
N GLN A 354 -7.42 23.84 -12.85
CA GLN A 354 -6.99 22.93 -11.80
C GLN A 354 -6.85 21.53 -12.40
N LEU A 355 -5.94 20.70 -11.88
CA LEU A 355 -5.87 19.29 -12.22
C LEU A 355 -5.47 18.50 -10.98
N THR A 356 -6.29 17.52 -10.62
CA THR A 356 -6.05 16.63 -9.49
C THR A 356 -5.79 15.24 -10.03
N VAL A 357 -4.60 14.69 -9.79
CA VAL A 357 -4.31 13.27 -10.02
C VAL A 357 -4.65 12.51 -8.76
N VAL A 358 -5.50 11.50 -8.86
CA VAL A 358 -5.92 10.63 -7.76
C VAL A 358 -5.62 9.19 -8.14
N ALA A 359 -4.89 8.49 -7.30
CA ALA A 359 -4.46 7.13 -7.56
C ALA A 359 -4.80 6.18 -6.41
N TRP A 360 -5.01 4.92 -6.76
CA TRP A 360 -5.34 3.83 -5.84
C TRP A 360 -4.59 2.58 -6.24
N LEU A 361 -4.15 1.79 -5.25
CA LEU A 361 -3.48 0.51 -5.49
C LEU A 361 -4.43 -0.69 -5.45
N THR A 362 -5.50 -0.58 -4.66
CA THR A 362 -6.44 -1.67 -4.40
C THR A 362 -7.82 -1.37 -4.97
N SER A 363 -8.58 -2.45 -5.19
CA SER A 363 -10.00 -2.37 -5.52
C SER A 363 -10.79 -1.72 -4.37
N GLY A 364 -12.05 -1.36 -4.61
CA GLY A 364 -12.93 -0.88 -3.55
C GLY A 364 -13.93 0.16 -4.02
N ARG A 365 -14.77 0.62 -3.09
CA ARG A 365 -15.90 1.50 -3.38
C ARG A 365 -15.88 2.75 -2.51
N LYS A 366 -16.16 3.90 -3.11
CA LYS A 366 -16.37 5.17 -2.42
C LYS A 366 -17.70 5.79 -2.87
N SER A 367 -18.48 6.27 -1.92
CA SER A 367 -19.75 6.99 -2.16
C SER A 367 -19.70 8.40 -1.56
N GLY A 368 -20.65 9.25 -1.93
CA GLY A 368 -20.76 10.61 -1.40
C GLY A 368 -19.72 11.58 -1.96
N CYS A 369 -19.15 11.27 -3.12
CA CYS A 369 -18.31 12.23 -3.84
C CYS A 369 -19.20 13.23 -4.59
N ALA A 370 -18.64 14.36 -5.00
CA ALA A 370 -19.36 15.35 -5.77
C ALA A 370 -18.53 15.88 -6.93
N PHE A 371 -19.17 16.04 -8.10
CA PHE A 371 -18.67 16.87 -9.18
C PHE A 371 -19.33 18.24 -9.10
N TYR A 372 -18.53 19.30 -8.99
CA TYR A 372 -19.02 20.69 -8.91
C TYR A 372 -19.18 21.30 -10.31
N ALA A 373 -19.87 20.61 -11.20
CA ALA A 373 -19.91 20.89 -12.64
C ALA A 373 -20.97 21.93 -13.07
N LYS A 374 -21.49 22.72 -12.12
CA LYS A 374 -22.60 23.66 -12.37
C LYS A 374 -22.14 24.90 -13.14
N LYS A 375 -20.94 25.40 -12.84
CA LYS A 375 -20.39 26.63 -13.43
C LYS A 375 -19.39 26.35 -14.56
N SER A 376 -18.62 25.27 -14.41
CA SER A 376 -17.60 24.84 -15.35
C SER A 376 -17.70 23.32 -15.52
N PRO A 377 -17.41 22.79 -16.72
CA PRO A 377 -17.37 21.35 -16.90
C PRO A 377 -16.22 20.74 -16.10
N VAL A 378 -16.47 19.56 -15.53
CA VAL A 378 -15.47 18.70 -14.90
C VAL A 378 -15.07 17.64 -15.92
N VAL A 379 -13.77 17.38 -16.07
CA VAL A 379 -13.26 16.37 -17.00
C VAL A 379 -12.43 15.35 -16.24
N MET A 380 -12.82 14.09 -16.36
CA MET A 380 -12.12 12.96 -15.76
C MET A 380 -11.49 12.07 -16.84
N LEU A 381 -10.22 11.69 -16.66
CA LEU A 381 -9.53 10.69 -17.48
C LEU A 381 -9.24 9.46 -16.64
N CYS A 382 -9.62 8.28 -17.15
CA CYS A 382 -9.37 7.00 -16.51
C CYS A 382 -8.05 6.39 -16.98
N LEU A 383 -7.11 6.09 -16.07
CA LEU A 383 -5.87 5.37 -16.37
C LEU A 383 -5.75 4.12 -15.49
N GLY A 384 -5.21 3.02 -16.01
CA GLY A 384 -5.10 1.75 -15.27
C GLY A 384 -6.36 0.88 -15.34
N ALA A 385 -6.79 0.34 -14.20
CA ALA A 385 -7.94 -0.53 -14.06
C ALA A 385 -9.28 0.14 -14.42
N ASP A 386 -10.27 -0.67 -14.77
CA ASP A 386 -11.61 -0.19 -15.13
C ASP A 386 -12.34 0.34 -13.88
N VAL A 387 -13.13 1.39 -14.09
CA VAL A 387 -13.83 2.14 -13.04
C VAL A 387 -15.32 2.22 -13.36
N GLU A 388 -16.17 1.88 -12.40
CA GLU A 388 -17.63 2.08 -12.47
C GLU A 388 -18.01 3.33 -11.67
N LEU A 389 -18.70 4.27 -12.31
CA LEU A 389 -19.23 5.49 -11.70
C LEU A 389 -20.75 5.45 -11.71
N THR A 390 -21.37 5.61 -10.54
CA THR A 390 -22.80 5.88 -10.42
C THR A 390 -22.97 7.38 -10.17
N ILE A 391 -23.66 8.08 -11.07
CA ILE A 391 -23.76 9.54 -11.11
C ILE A 391 -25.24 9.94 -11.02
N SER A 392 -25.54 10.89 -10.13
CA SER A 392 -26.89 11.44 -9.97
C SER A 392 -26.86 12.97 -9.83
N PRO A 393 -27.68 13.71 -10.60
CA PRO A 393 -27.76 15.18 -10.51
C PRO A 393 -28.42 15.59 -9.20
N LYS A 394 -27.94 16.67 -8.56
CA LYS A 394 -28.55 17.20 -7.34
C LYS A 394 -29.82 18.01 -7.61
N SER A 395 -29.95 18.63 -8.78
CA SER A 395 -31.12 19.46 -9.10
C SER A 395 -32.43 18.68 -9.22
N GLY A 396 -32.36 17.37 -9.50
CA GLY A 396 -33.51 16.45 -9.55
C GLY A 396 -34.12 16.12 -8.19
N LYS A 397 -33.37 16.31 -7.08
CA LYS A 397 -33.82 15.99 -5.71
C LYS A 397 -34.77 17.06 -5.12
N LYS A 398 -35.67 17.63 -5.92
CA LYS A 398 -36.76 18.47 -5.39
C LYS A 398 -37.68 17.58 -4.58
N GLY A 399 -37.50 17.65 -3.26
CA GLY A 399 -38.02 16.69 -2.30
C GLY A 399 -39.46 16.27 -2.57
N ARG A 400 -39.66 14.96 -2.74
CA ARG A 400 -40.79 14.36 -2.04
C ARG A 400 -40.62 14.74 -0.56
N PRO A 401 -41.61 15.35 0.09
CA PRO A 401 -41.54 15.61 1.52
C PRO A 401 -41.14 14.30 2.20
N ARG A 402 -40.05 14.34 2.97
CA ARG A 402 -39.64 13.24 3.83
C ARG A 402 -40.81 13.00 4.77
N TYR A 403 -41.69 12.05 4.46
CA TYR A 403 -42.53 11.45 5.47
C TYR A 403 -41.55 10.83 6.45
N VAL A 404 -41.45 11.45 7.63
CA VAL A 404 -40.78 10.87 8.79
C VAL A 404 -41.62 9.65 9.15
N ALA A 405 -41.31 8.51 8.53
CA ALA A 405 -41.84 7.24 8.98
C ALA A 405 -41.22 7.00 10.36
N GLU A 406 -42.06 7.06 11.40
CA GLU A 406 -41.73 6.59 12.74
C GLU A 406 -41.13 5.18 12.64
N LYS A 407 -39.93 5.01 13.18
CA LYS A 407 -39.24 3.72 13.19
C LYS A 407 -40.04 2.74 14.07
N PRO A 408 -40.46 1.58 13.54
CA PRO A 408 -40.79 0.46 14.41
C PRO A 408 -39.50 -0.03 15.04
N VAL A 409 -39.50 -0.09 16.37
CA VAL A 409 -38.47 -0.75 17.18
C VAL A 409 -38.60 -2.26 16.94
N THR A 410 -37.56 -2.92 16.44
CA THR A 410 -37.37 -4.35 16.66
C THR A 410 -35.91 -4.77 16.46
N SER A 411 -35.59 -5.87 17.10
CA SER A 411 -34.36 -6.26 17.78
C SER A 411 -33.23 -6.81 16.91
N HIS A 412 -32.01 -6.60 17.40
CA HIS A 412 -30.77 -7.29 17.07
C HIS A 412 -30.93 -8.82 17.09
N LEU A 413 -30.52 -9.49 16.01
CA LEU A 413 -29.70 -10.72 16.04
C LEU A 413 -28.82 -10.75 14.78
N GLN A 414 -27.53 -11.03 15.00
CA GLN A 414 -26.48 -11.21 14.00
C GLN A 414 -26.60 -12.62 13.39
N ASP A 415 -26.25 -12.77 12.10
CA ASP A 415 -25.11 -13.62 11.71
C ASP A 415 -24.87 -13.64 10.19
N ASP A 416 -23.60 -13.43 9.86
CA ASP A 416 -22.68 -14.33 9.14
C ASP A 416 -23.04 -14.98 7.79
N ASN A 417 -22.21 -14.54 6.84
CA ASN A 417 -21.30 -15.31 5.97
C ASN A 417 -21.72 -15.74 4.54
N ASN A 418 -21.06 -15.04 3.61
CA ASN A 418 -20.00 -15.54 2.73
C ASN A 418 -20.37 -16.37 1.48
N PHE A 419 -19.76 -15.97 0.36
CA PHE A 419 -19.51 -16.84 -0.79
C PHE A 419 -18.16 -16.42 -1.42
N GLU A 420 -17.21 -17.36 -1.39
CA GLU A 420 -15.83 -17.24 -1.86
C GLU A 420 -15.70 -17.25 -3.40
N PRO A 421 -14.64 -16.60 -3.91
CA PRO A 421 -13.88 -17.15 -5.01
C PRO A 421 -12.36 -17.14 -4.74
N PHE A 422 -11.78 -18.36 -4.69
CA PHE A 422 -10.39 -18.75 -4.95
C PHE A 422 -9.25 -17.75 -4.61
N GLY A 423 -8.55 -18.10 -3.53
CA GLY A 423 -7.40 -17.44 -2.88
C GLY A 423 -6.24 -16.97 -3.77
N LEU A 424 -5.97 -15.67 -3.68
CA LEU A 424 -4.63 -15.11 -3.56
C LEU A 424 -4.40 -14.87 -2.06
N MET A 425 -3.24 -15.25 -1.55
CA MET A 425 -2.93 -15.16 -0.12
C MET A 425 -2.86 -13.69 0.31
N ASP A 426 -3.94 -13.19 0.92
CA ASP A 426 -3.91 -12.02 1.77
C ASP A 426 -3.15 -12.40 3.04
N VAL A 427 -1.98 -11.80 3.24
CA VAL A 427 -1.28 -11.80 4.52
C VAL A 427 -1.99 -10.77 5.39
N ASP A 428 -3.01 -11.21 6.10
CA ASP A 428 -3.63 -10.44 7.17
C ASP A 428 -2.60 -10.30 8.31
N ASP A 429 -2.10 -9.07 8.50
CA ASP A 429 -1.41 -8.65 9.73
C ASP A 429 -2.48 -8.55 10.85
N GLU A 430 -3.01 -9.69 11.30
CA GLU A 430 -3.70 -9.80 12.58
C GLU A 430 -2.67 -10.02 13.69
N VAL A 431 -2.49 -8.99 14.50
CA VAL A 431 -1.86 -9.11 15.81
C VAL A 431 -2.93 -9.70 16.73
N GLU A 432 -2.87 -11.00 17.04
CA GLU A 432 -3.40 -11.50 18.31
C GLU A 432 -2.84 -12.86 18.74
N ASP A 433 -2.87 -13.00 20.07
CA ASP A 433 -2.27 -14.01 20.92
C ASP A 433 -2.61 -15.47 20.58
N SER A 434 -1.64 -16.32 20.88
CA SER A 434 -1.71 -17.77 20.87
C SER A 434 -2.89 -18.36 21.66
N ASN A 435 -3.64 -19.30 21.05
CA ASN A 435 -3.90 -20.61 21.65
C ASN A 435 -4.39 -21.66 20.65
N VAL A 436 -3.74 -22.83 20.74
CA VAL A 436 -4.00 -24.12 20.08
C VAL A 436 -5.27 -24.72 20.74
N ASP A 437 -6.22 -25.42 20.11
CA ASP A 437 -6.11 -26.78 19.58
C ASP A 437 -7.47 -27.36 19.08
N ARG A 438 -7.36 -28.40 18.23
CA ARG A 438 -8.30 -29.51 17.90
C ARG A 438 -9.14 -29.50 16.60
N TYR A 439 -8.69 -30.40 15.72
CA TYR A 439 -9.41 -31.07 14.62
C TYR A 439 -10.46 -32.08 15.11
N THR A 440 -11.61 -32.15 14.42
CA THR A 440 -12.30 -33.42 14.09
C THR A 440 -13.10 -33.31 12.79
N HIS A 441 -12.91 -34.30 11.93
CA HIS A 441 -13.68 -34.66 10.73
C HIS A 441 -15.16 -34.95 11.06
N GLU A 442 -16.11 -34.65 10.15
CA GLU A 442 -17.14 -35.59 9.66
C GLU A 442 -18.16 -34.99 8.66
N SER A 443 -18.29 -35.69 7.51
CA SER A 443 -19.52 -36.12 6.82
C SER A 443 -20.58 -35.10 6.33
N ILE A 444 -20.59 -34.88 5.01
CA ILE A 444 -21.66 -34.19 4.26
C ILE A 444 -22.75 -35.17 3.86
N SER A 445 -23.98 -34.95 4.32
CA SER A 445 -25.19 -35.56 3.77
C SER A 445 -26.17 -34.47 3.31
N SER A 446 -26.41 -34.45 2.00
CA SER A 446 -27.32 -33.54 1.30
C SER A 446 -28.78 -33.92 1.49
N SER A 447 -29.64 -32.96 1.86
CA SER A 447 -31.08 -33.06 1.66
C SER A 447 -31.65 -31.75 1.12
N MET A 448 -32.32 -31.83 -0.03
CA MET A 448 -32.99 -30.72 -0.69
C MET A 448 -34.37 -30.50 -0.07
N SER A 449 -34.71 -29.24 0.20
CA SER A 449 -36.08 -28.83 0.49
C SER A 449 -36.31 -27.41 -0.03
N ASN A 450 -37.44 -27.29 -0.72
CA ASN A 450 -37.87 -26.18 -1.56
C ASN A 450 -38.60 -25.07 -0.78
N LYS A 451 -38.70 -23.90 -1.43
CA LYS A 451 -39.69 -22.80 -1.29
C LYS A 451 -39.47 -21.72 -0.23
N GLY A 452 -39.53 -20.49 -0.70
CA GLY A 452 -39.88 -19.30 0.09
C GLY A 452 -39.50 -18.00 -0.60
N GLY A 453 -40.21 -17.62 -1.66
CA GLY A 453 -40.00 -16.33 -2.33
C GLY A 453 -40.36 -15.16 -1.41
N ASN A 454 -39.38 -14.29 -1.14
CA ASN A 454 -39.58 -13.10 -0.33
C ASN A 454 -39.43 -11.86 -1.22
N HIS A 455 -40.54 -11.15 -1.44
CA HIS A 455 -40.61 -9.91 -2.21
C HIS A 455 -39.92 -8.77 -1.44
N GLY A 456 -38.62 -8.59 -1.67
CA GLY A 456 -37.90 -7.40 -1.25
C GLY A 456 -38.48 -6.16 -1.94
N LYS A 457 -38.88 -5.15 -1.15
CA LYS A 457 -39.29 -3.83 -1.65
C LYS A 457 -38.13 -3.24 -2.46
N SER A 458 -38.28 -3.26 -3.79
CA SER A 458 -37.44 -2.55 -4.74
C SER A 458 -37.44 -1.07 -4.38
N ARG A 459 -36.38 -0.65 -3.69
CA ARG A 459 -36.09 0.76 -3.46
C ARG A 459 -35.77 1.31 -4.85
N SER A 460 -36.74 2.01 -5.46
CA SER A 460 -36.58 2.62 -6.79
C SER A 460 -35.31 3.45 -6.76
N THR A 461 -34.29 2.95 -7.45
CA THR A 461 -33.01 3.62 -7.65
C THR A 461 -33.31 4.81 -8.55
N GLU A 462 -33.63 5.95 -7.92
CA GLU A 462 -33.80 7.25 -8.58
C GLU A 462 -32.59 7.53 -9.47
N GLU A 463 -32.86 7.80 -10.75
CA GLU A 463 -32.07 8.60 -11.71
C GLU A 463 -30.54 8.48 -11.57
N ALA A 464 -30.04 7.24 -11.53
CA ALA A 464 -28.63 6.95 -11.47
C ALA A 464 -28.13 6.54 -12.86
N LEU A 465 -27.23 7.35 -13.44
CA LEU A 465 -26.43 6.96 -14.59
C LEU A 465 -25.23 6.15 -14.09
N LEU A 466 -25.12 4.90 -14.51
CA LEU A 466 -23.94 4.07 -14.32
C LEU A 466 -23.06 4.15 -15.57
N VAL A 467 -21.84 4.66 -15.43
CA VAL A 467 -20.83 4.72 -16.50
C VAL A 467 -19.66 3.80 -16.15
N THR A 468 -19.22 2.98 -17.09
CA THR A 468 -18.01 2.17 -16.97
C THR A 468 -16.91 2.78 -17.81
N LEU A 469 -15.87 3.30 -17.16
CA LEU A 469 -14.69 3.88 -17.78
C LEU A 469 -13.57 2.84 -17.84
N VAL A 470 -13.08 2.56 -19.04
CA VAL A 470 -11.87 1.77 -19.26
C VAL A 470 -10.64 2.68 -19.41
N HIS A 471 -9.46 2.08 -19.48
CA HIS A 471 -8.21 2.81 -19.68
C HIS A 471 -8.27 3.74 -20.91
N GLY A 472 -7.95 5.01 -20.70
CA GLY A 472 -7.95 6.06 -21.72
C GLY A 472 -9.30 6.72 -21.96
N ASP A 473 -10.39 6.23 -21.35
CA ASP A 473 -11.69 6.86 -21.48
C ASP A 473 -11.73 8.22 -20.78
N ILE A 474 -12.54 9.13 -21.33
CA ILE A 474 -12.78 10.44 -20.75
C ILE A 474 -14.26 10.62 -20.43
N LEU A 475 -14.53 11.12 -19.23
CA LEU A 475 -15.85 11.55 -18.80
C LEU A 475 -15.86 13.09 -18.69
N ILE A 476 -16.87 13.73 -19.26
CA ILE A 476 -17.10 15.18 -19.13
C ILE A 476 -18.45 15.36 -18.48
N VAL A 477 -18.51 16.06 -17.36
CA VAL A 477 -19.72 16.32 -16.60
C VAL A 477 -19.97 17.83 -16.60
N ALA A 478 -21.20 18.27 -16.87
CA ALA A 478 -21.53 19.69 -16.96
C ALA A 478 -23.00 19.99 -16.61
N GLY A 479 -23.25 21.23 -16.19
CA GLY A 479 -24.59 21.81 -16.09
C GLY A 479 -25.36 21.51 -14.80
N ASP A 480 -24.75 20.80 -13.84
CA ASP A 480 -25.30 20.62 -12.49
C ASP A 480 -24.17 20.30 -11.48
N GLU A 481 -24.52 20.26 -10.19
CA GLU A 481 -23.74 19.50 -9.22
C GLU A 481 -24.20 18.04 -9.24
N PHE A 482 -23.25 17.11 -9.28
CA PHE A 482 -23.54 15.69 -9.30
C PHE A 482 -23.03 15.05 -8.02
N GLU A 483 -23.81 14.15 -7.45
CA GLU A 483 -23.31 13.19 -6.47
C GLU A 483 -22.85 11.95 -7.23
N TYR A 484 -21.71 11.38 -6.85
CA TYR A 484 -21.27 10.13 -7.43
C TYR A 484 -20.71 9.13 -6.43
N SER A 485 -20.81 7.86 -6.80
CA SER A 485 -20.05 6.78 -6.20
C SER A 485 -19.17 6.11 -7.23
N ILE A 486 -17.97 5.72 -6.82
CA ILE A 486 -16.97 5.07 -7.65
C ILE A 486 -16.70 3.67 -7.11
N LYS A 487 -16.71 2.67 -7.99
CA LYS A 487 -16.26 1.30 -7.71
C LYS A 487 -15.08 0.99 -8.62
N ARG A 488 -13.98 0.56 -8.02
CA ARG A 488 -12.70 0.30 -8.67
C ARG A 488 -12.45 -1.20 -8.68
N THR A 489 -11.98 -1.72 -9.81
CA THR A 489 -11.65 -3.15 -9.96
C THR A 489 -10.21 -3.48 -9.58
N GLY A 490 -9.32 -2.48 -9.50
CA GLY A 490 -7.91 -2.64 -9.17
C GLY A 490 -7.18 -1.30 -9.11
N MET A 491 -5.87 -1.32 -9.38
CA MET A 491 -5.06 -0.10 -9.41
C MET A 491 -5.47 0.81 -10.55
N SER A 492 -5.91 2.03 -10.22
CA SER A 492 -6.27 3.06 -11.20
C SER A 492 -5.73 4.42 -10.79
N ILE A 493 -5.48 5.26 -11.79
CA ILE A 493 -5.14 6.66 -11.64
C ILE A 493 -6.22 7.43 -12.40
N GLY A 494 -7.08 8.13 -11.67
CA GLY A 494 -7.98 9.12 -12.23
C GLY A 494 -7.30 10.48 -12.23
N SER A 495 -7.56 11.31 -13.24
CA SER A 495 -7.37 12.75 -13.06
C SER A 495 -8.73 13.41 -13.07
N ASP A 496 -9.06 14.21 -12.06
CA ASP A 496 -10.30 14.98 -11.92
C ASP A 496 -9.98 16.47 -11.86
N ILE A 497 -10.89 17.32 -12.35
CA ILE A 497 -10.69 18.77 -12.54
C ILE A 497 -11.79 19.58 -11.89
#